data_AF-A0A916DK22-F1
#
_entry.id   AF-A0A916DK22-F1
#
_cell.length_a   1.000
_cell.length_b   1.000
_cell.length_c   1.000
_cell.angle_alpha   90.00
_cell.angle_beta   90.00
_cell.angle_gamma   90.00
#
_symmetry.space_group_name_H-M   'P 1'
#
loop_
_entity.id
_entity.type
_entity.pdbx_description
1 polymer ?
#
loop_
_entity_poly.entity_id
_entity_poly.type
_entity_poly.pdbx_seq_one_letter_code
_entity_poly.pdbx_strand_id
1 'polypeptide(L)'
;MRPSRCLLLPLLATAPAANASTDAATLGLVDHPVGWIALALFALAYALVIAEERIPIAKSTPVMLAAGLMWGLLAWWSIQSGQGVELVHEAFKAMFLEYSEVFFFLVVAMTYVTAIGERGVFDALRDWLVQ
;
A
#
# COMPACT_ATOMS: atom_id res chain seq x y z
N MET A 1 5.18 -4.93 -44.27
CA MET A 1 4.46 -5.84 -43.35
C MET A 1 5.35 -6.14 -42.15
N ARG A 2 4.76 -6.13 -40.96
CA ARG A 2 5.35 -5.94 -39.61
C ARG A 2 6.36 -7.03 -39.16
N PRO A 3 7.53 -6.64 -38.62
CA PRO A 3 8.25 -7.46 -37.64
C PRO A 3 8.19 -6.92 -36.20
N SER A 4 7.65 -5.72 -35.95
CA SER A 4 7.73 -5.06 -34.64
C SER A 4 6.83 -5.61 -33.52
N ARG A 5 6.13 -6.74 -33.73
CA ARG A 5 5.18 -7.32 -32.74
C ARG A 5 5.68 -8.56 -31.99
N CYS A 6 6.84 -9.12 -32.34
CA CYS A 6 7.36 -10.33 -31.69
C CYS A 6 8.40 -10.08 -30.58
N LEU A 7 8.90 -8.85 -30.43
CA LEU A 7 9.93 -8.54 -29.42
C LEU A 7 9.39 -8.13 -28.04
N LEU A 8 8.07 -7.93 -27.91
CA LEU A 8 7.41 -7.62 -26.63
C LEU A 8 6.99 -8.88 -25.85
N LEU A 9 7.03 -10.07 -26.48
CA LEU A 9 6.54 -11.31 -25.88
C LEU A 9 7.53 -12.06 -24.95
N PRO A 10 8.88 -11.95 -25.06
CA PRO A 10 9.75 -12.65 -24.12
C PRO A 10 9.90 -11.87 -22.79
N LEU A 11 9.49 -10.59 -22.72
CA LEU A 11 9.61 -9.79 -21.51
C LEU A 11 8.56 -10.15 -20.43
N LEU A 12 7.46 -10.83 -20.81
CA LEU A 12 6.45 -11.34 -19.88
C LEU A 12 6.80 -12.73 -19.30
N ALA A 13 7.76 -13.45 -19.88
CA ALA A 13 8.08 -14.82 -19.48
C ALA A 13 9.14 -14.91 -18.38
N THR A 14 9.88 -13.84 -18.12
CA THR A 14 10.85 -13.75 -17.01
C THR A 14 10.40 -12.70 -16.01
N ALA A 15 9.15 -12.79 -15.53
CA ALA A 15 8.93 -12.32 -14.17
C ALA A 15 9.76 -13.26 -13.28
N PRO A 16 10.77 -12.78 -12.53
CA PRO A 16 11.17 -13.56 -11.38
C PRO A 16 9.89 -13.78 -10.59
N ALA A 17 9.57 -15.03 -10.28
CA ALA A 17 8.74 -15.31 -9.13
C ALA A 17 9.49 -14.69 -7.94
N ALA A 18 9.31 -13.39 -7.75
CA ALA A 18 9.54 -12.75 -6.49
C ALA A 18 8.47 -13.37 -5.60
N ASN A 19 8.81 -14.55 -5.08
CA ASN A 19 8.39 -14.93 -3.75
C ASN A 19 8.79 -13.76 -2.87
N ALA A 20 7.89 -12.77 -2.77
CA ALA A 20 7.76 -12.00 -1.57
C ALA A 20 7.48 -13.05 -0.51
N SER A 21 8.55 -13.53 0.12
CA SER A 21 8.50 -14.31 1.34
C SER A 21 8.05 -13.37 2.44
N THR A 22 6.80 -12.91 2.34
CA THR A 22 6.05 -12.53 3.50
C THR A 22 5.68 -13.86 4.13
N ASP A 23 6.36 -14.20 5.22
CA ASP A 23 6.15 -15.39 6.05
C ASP A 23 4.78 -15.32 6.77
N ALA A 24 3.75 -14.89 6.05
CA ALA A 24 2.37 -14.95 6.47
C ALA A 24 1.93 -16.37 6.16
N ALA A 25 1.83 -17.20 7.20
CA ALA A 25 1.25 -18.54 7.13
C ALA A 25 0.02 -18.48 6.20
N THR A 26 0.11 -19.13 5.05
CA THR A 26 -0.88 -18.92 3.99
C THR A 26 -2.22 -19.49 4.44
N LEU A 27 -3.12 -18.61 4.86
CA LEU A 27 -4.53 -18.92 4.97
C LEU A 27 -4.97 -19.27 3.54
N GLY A 28 -5.29 -20.53 3.27
CA GLY A 28 -5.69 -21.03 1.95
C GLY A 28 -7.05 -20.47 1.49
N LEU A 29 -7.16 -19.15 1.31
CA LEU A 29 -8.38 -18.42 0.96
C LEU A 29 -8.50 -18.15 -0.53
N VAL A 30 -7.54 -18.60 -1.34
CA VAL A 30 -7.53 -18.39 -2.80
C VAL A 30 -8.79 -18.99 -3.44
N ASP A 31 -9.21 -20.18 -3.01
CA ASP A 31 -10.41 -20.85 -3.51
C ASP A 31 -11.68 -20.55 -2.68
N HIS A 32 -11.55 -19.74 -1.63
CA HIS A 32 -12.66 -19.44 -0.72
C HIS A 32 -13.48 -18.24 -1.20
N PRO A 33 -14.83 -18.22 -1.06
CA PRO A 33 -15.67 -17.10 -1.49
C PRO A 33 -15.28 -15.74 -0.87
N VAL A 34 -14.68 -15.76 0.32
CA VAL A 34 -14.16 -14.54 0.98
C VAL A 34 -13.01 -13.90 0.19
N GLY A 35 -12.14 -14.70 -0.43
CA GLY A 35 -11.06 -14.20 -1.30
C GLY A 35 -11.62 -13.49 -2.53
N TRP A 36 -12.66 -14.07 -3.15
CA TRP A 36 -13.35 -13.45 -4.29
C TRP A 36 -14.04 -12.13 -3.93
N ILE A 37 -14.67 -12.06 -2.75
CA ILE A 37 -15.28 -10.81 -2.25
C ILE A 37 -14.21 -9.75 -2.00
N ALA A 38 -13.07 -10.12 -1.40
CA ALA A 38 -11.96 -9.19 -1.18
C ALA A 38 -11.39 -8.66 -2.51
N LEU A 39 -11.24 -9.53 -3.51
CA LEU A 39 -10.80 -9.13 -4.86
C LEU A 39 -11.79 -8.17 -5.54
N ALA A 40 -13.09 -8.45 -5.43
CA ALA A 40 -14.12 -7.56 -5.94
C ALA A 40 -14.09 -6.18 -5.26
N LEU A 41 -13.86 -6.15 -3.94
CA LEU A 41 -13.76 -4.91 -3.17
C LEU A 41 -12.50 -4.11 -3.54
N PHE A 42 -11.38 -4.79 -3.79
CA PHE A 42 -10.17 -4.17 -4.31
C PHE A 42 -10.37 -3.57 -5.70
N ALA A 43 -11.00 -4.30 -6.61
CA ALA A 43 -11.30 -3.82 -7.96
C ALA A 43 -12.25 -2.60 -7.93
N LEU A 44 -13.27 -2.63 -7.07
CA LEU A 44 -14.19 -1.52 -6.86
C LEU A 44 -13.44 -0.29 -6.32
N ALA A 45 -12.57 -0.46 -5.33
CA ALA A 45 -11.76 0.61 -4.78
C ALA A 45 -10.89 1.27 -5.84
N TYR A 46 -10.22 0.46 -6.66
CA TYR A 46 -9.40 0.96 -7.77
C TYR A 46 -10.22 1.71 -8.82
N ALA A 47 -11.41 1.21 -9.14
CA ALA A 47 -12.34 1.91 -10.03
C ALA A 47 -12.78 3.26 -9.45
N LEU A 48 -13.09 3.33 -8.15
CA LEU A 48 -13.44 4.59 -7.45
C LEU A 48 -12.28 5.58 -7.44
N VAL A 49 -11.05 5.09 -7.28
CA VAL A 49 -9.82 5.90 -7.33
C VAL A 49 -9.60 6.53 -8.71
N ILE A 50 -9.97 5.83 -9.78
CA ILE A 50 -9.91 6.38 -11.14
C ILE A 50 -11.10 7.31 -11.41
N ALA A 51 -12.28 6.97 -10.91
CA ALA A 51 -13.50 7.77 -11.06
C ALA A 51 -13.47 9.10 -10.28
N GLU A 52 -12.47 9.31 -9.41
CA GLU A 52 -12.22 10.55 -8.67
C GLU A 52 -12.19 11.79 -9.59
N GLU A 53 -11.81 11.66 -10.87
CA GLU A 53 -11.89 12.76 -11.85
C GLU A 53 -13.29 13.39 -11.97
N ARG A 54 -14.33 12.74 -11.44
CA ARG A 54 -15.73 13.22 -11.44
C ARG A 54 -16.29 13.51 -10.04
N ILE A 55 -15.57 13.20 -8.96
CA ILE A 55 -16.05 13.30 -7.57
C ILE A 55 -15.03 14.08 -6.72
N PRO A 56 -15.39 15.17 -6.02
CA PRO A 56 -14.46 15.98 -5.22
C PRO A 56 -14.12 15.33 -3.87
N ILE A 57 -13.65 14.08 -3.88
CA ILE A 57 -13.14 13.36 -2.71
C ILE A 57 -11.63 13.24 -2.82
N ALA A 58 -10.90 13.32 -1.72
CA ALA A 58 -9.46 13.06 -1.74
C ALA A 58 -9.20 11.59 -2.08
N LYS A 59 -8.30 11.33 -3.02
CA LYS A 59 -7.85 9.99 -3.47
C LYS A 59 -7.52 9.00 -2.35
N SER A 60 -7.05 9.49 -1.21
CA SER A 60 -6.73 8.65 -0.04
C SER A 60 -7.97 8.07 0.64
N THR A 61 -9.13 8.74 0.56
CA THR A 61 -10.39 8.32 1.19
C THR A 61 -10.95 7.00 0.64
N PRO A 62 -11.14 6.81 -0.70
CA PRO A 62 -11.67 5.54 -1.22
C PRO A 62 -10.71 4.37 -0.94
N VAL A 63 -9.40 4.61 -1.01
CA VAL A 63 -8.40 3.57 -0.71
C VAL A 63 -8.44 3.16 0.76
N MET A 64 -8.49 4.12 1.68
CA MET A 64 -8.53 3.85 3.12
C MET A 64 -9.80 3.10 3.53
N LEU A 65 -10.95 3.48 2.97
CA LEU A 65 -12.23 2.81 3.23
C LEU A 65 -12.20 1.36 2.75
N ALA A 66 -11.65 1.11 1.55
CA ALA A 66 -11.51 -0.25 1.04
C ALA A 66 -10.58 -1.11 1.88
N ALA A 67 -9.44 -0.56 2.31
CA ALA A 67 -8.51 -1.25 3.21
C ALA A 67 -9.19 -1.66 4.53
N GLY A 68 -9.95 -0.76 5.15
CA GLY A 68 -10.72 -1.06 6.36
C GLY A 68 -11.76 -2.16 6.16
N LEU A 69 -12.49 -2.12 5.04
CA LEU A 69 -13.47 -3.16 4.69
C LEU A 69 -12.82 -4.52 4.43
N MET A 70 -11.67 -4.57 3.76
CA MET A 70 -10.93 -5.82 3.52
C MET A 70 -10.43 -6.42 4.84
N TRP A 71 -9.80 -5.63 5.71
CA TRP A 71 -9.35 -6.10 7.02
C TRP A 71 -10.51 -6.51 7.92
N GLY A 72 -11.61 -5.76 7.91
CA GLY A 72 -12.83 -6.12 8.64
C GLY A 72 -13.44 -7.45 8.16
N LEU A 73 -13.45 -7.69 6.84
CA LEU A 73 -13.90 -8.95 6.26
C LEU A 73 -13.00 -10.13 6.68
N LEU A 74 -11.68 -9.93 6.69
CA LEU A 74 -10.72 -10.94 7.15
C LEU A 74 -10.86 -11.24 8.64
N ALA A 75 -11.00 -10.20 9.47
CA ALA A 75 -11.23 -10.36 10.91
C ALA A 75 -12.53 -11.13 11.17
N TRP A 76 -13.63 -10.75 10.49
CA TRP A 76 -14.91 -11.47 10.58
C TRP A 76 -14.77 -12.94 10.20
N TRP A 77 -14.13 -13.24 9.06
CA TRP A 77 -13.91 -14.63 8.63
C TRP A 77 -13.06 -15.43 9.62
N SER A 78 -12.00 -14.82 10.19
CA SER A 78 -11.12 -15.49 11.15
C SER A 78 -11.84 -15.87 12.45
N ILE A 79 -12.73 -15.00 12.94
CA ILE A 79 -13.57 -15.29 14.12
C ILE A 79 -14.58 -16.39 13.80
N GLN A 80 -15.22 -16.33 12.62
CA GLN A 80 -16.25 -17.29 12.23
C GLN A 80 -15.69 -18.70 11.99
N SER A 81 -14.51 -18.79 11.37
CA SER A 81 -13.81 -20.06 11.09
C SER A 81 -13.12 -20.64 12.33
N GLY A 82 -12.92 -19.84 13.39
CA GLY A 82 -12.19 -20.22 14.60
C GLY A 82 -10.70 -20.45 14.36
N GLN A 83 -10.19 -20.06 13.20
CA GLN A 83 -8.83 -20.31 12.74
C GLN A 83 -8.18 -19.00 12.30
N GLY A 84 -6.87 -18.88 12.54
CA GLY A 84 -6.09 -17.76 12.01
C GLY A 84 -6.38 -16.39 12.62
N VAL A 85 -7.12 -16.30 13.74
CA VAL A 85 -7.38 -15.03 14.45
C VAL A 85 -6.06 -14.35 14.84
N GLU A 86 -5.16 -15.11 15.48
CA GLU A 86 -3.84 -14.61 15.89
C GLU A 86 -2.99 -14.19 14.70
N LEU A 87 -3.04 -14.97 13.62
CA LEU A 87 -2.30 -14.69 12.40
C LEU A 87 -2.79 -13.41 11.72
N VAL A 88 -4.11 -13.22 11.59
CA VAL A 88 -4.70 -12.00 11.03
C VAL A 88 -4.37 -10.80 11.91
N HIS A 89 -4.38 -10.97 13.23
CA HIS A 89 -4.03 -9.91 14.18
C HIS A 89 -2.57 -9.47 14.03
N GLU A 90 -1.62 -10.41 14.06
CA GLU A 90 -0.20 -10.10 13.93
C GLU A 90 0.14 -9.54 12.55
N ALA A 91 -0.47 -10.06 11.47
CA ALA A 91 -0.31 -9.52 10.12
C ALA A 91 -0.83 -8.07 10.01
N PHE A 92 -2.02 -7.79 10.54
CA PHE A 92 -2.58 -6.43 10.57
C PHE A 92 -1.68 -5.47 11.35
N LYS A 93 -1.25 -5.90 12.55
CA LYS A 93 -0.42 -5.10 13.45
C LYS A 93 0.93 -4.77 12.81
N ALA A 94 1.59 -5.74 12.17
CA ALA A 94 2.85 -5.51 11.47
C ALA A 94 2.69 -4.50 10.34
N MET A 95 1.69 -4.67 9.47
CA MET A 95 1.43 -3.74 8.36
C MET A 95 1.05 -2.33 8.85
N PHE A 96 0.27 -2.24 9.92
CA PHE A 96 -0.12 -0.97 10.50
C PHE A 96 1.07 -0.24 11.14
N LEU A 97 1.94 -0.95 11.85
CA LEU A 97 3.16 -0.37 12.43
C LEU A 97 4.10 0.13 11.36
N GLU A 98 4.35 -0.67 10.32
CA GLU A 98 5.21 -0.28 9.18
C GLU A 98 4.65 0.98 8.48
N TYR A 99 3.35 1.01 8.20
CA TYR A 99 2.71 2.19 7.60
C TYR A 99 2.78 3.40 8.52
N SER A 100 2.58 3.20 9.83
CA SER A 100 2.68 4.29 10.82
C SER A 100 4.11 4.83 10.91
N GLU A 101 5.12 3.98 10.86
CA GLU A 101 6.54 4.37 10.86
C GLU A 101 6.85 5.26 9.65
N VAL A 102 6.46 4.83 8.45
CA VAL A 102 6.65 5.62 7.23
C VAL A 102 5.85 6.92 7.28
N PHE A 103 4.61 6.89 7.78
CA PHE A 103 3.79 8.09 7.96
C PHE A 103 4.46 9.10 8.89
N PHE A 104 4.90 8.68 10.07
CA PHE A 104 5.58 9.57 11.02
C PHE A 104 6.91 10.07 10.48
N PHE A 105 7.67 9.21 9.80
CA PHE A 105 8.89 9.60 9.11
C PHE A 105 8.63 10.72 8.08
N LEU A 106 7.63 10.55 7.22
CA LEU A 106 7.29 11.55 6.19
C LEU A 106 6.74 12.85 6.78
N VAL A 107 5.85 12.77 7.79
CA VAL A 107 5.27 13.95 8.44
C VAL A 107 6.35 14.79 9.13
N VAL A 108 7.22 14.13 9.89
CA VAL A 108 8.34 14.81 10.55
C VAL A 108 9.33 15.34 9.51
N ALA A 109 9.66 14.57 8.48
CA ALA A 109 10.59 14.99 7.43
C ALA A 109 10.12 16.25 6.71
N MET A 110 8.88 16.29 6.21
CA MET A 110 8.36 17.46 5.48
C MET A 110 8.28 18.69 6.37
N THR A 111 7.88 18.53 7.63
CA THR A 111 7.85 19.62 8.61
C THR A 111 9.26 20.15 8.91
N TYR A 112 10.23 19.25 9.11
CA TYR A 112 11.61 19.61 9.38
C TYR A 112 12.25 20.34 8.20
N VAL A 113 12.07 19.85 6.97
CA VAL A 113 12.55 20.50 5.74
C VAL A 113 11.98 21.91 5.61
N THR A 114 10.67 22.06 5.84
CA THR A 114 10.00 23.36 5.76
C THR A 114 10.52 24.31 6.85
N ALA A 115 10.67 23.84 8.10
CA ALA A 115 11.15 24.64 9.21
C ALA A 115 12.60 25.12 9.05
N ILE A 116 13.50 24.30 8.50
CA ILE A 116 14.88 24.69 8.19
C ILE A 116 14.93 25.71 7.05
N GLY A 117 14.06 25.56 6.05
CA GLY A 117 13.89 26.54 4.98
C GLY A 117 13.45 27.91 5.51
N GLU A 118 12.39 27.95 6.33
CA GLU A 118 11.86 29.21 6.88
C GLU A 118 12.82 29.91 7.85
N ARG A 119 13.65 29.15 8.57
CA ARG A 119 14.65 29.71 9.50
C ARG A 119 15.97 30.13 8.83
N GLY A 120 16.09 29.99 7.51
CA GLY A 120 17.29 30.38 6.77
C GLY A 120 18.55 29.62 7.19
N VAL A 121 18.40 28.42 7.77
CA VAL A 121 19.54 27.64 8.31
C VAL A 121 20.48 27.22 7.17
N PHE A 122 19.96 27.00 5.96
CA PHE A 122 20.78 26.73 4.79
C PHE A 122 21.65 27.92 4.38
N ASP A 123 21.13 29.14 4.46
CA ASP A 123 21.92 30.35 4.16
C ASP A 123 22.99 30.57 5.22
N ALA A 124 22.67 30.38 6.50
CA ALA A 124 23.65 30.44 7.59
C ALA A 124 24.76 29.39 7.44
N LEU A 125 24.44 28.16 7.02
CA LEU A 125 25.44 27.13 6.73
C LEU A 125 26.31 27.50 5.52
N ARG A 126 25.73 28.08 4.46
CA ARG A 126 26.47 28.50 3.26
C ARG A 126 27.48 29.60 3.60
N ASP A 127 27.06 30.61 4.36
CA ASP A 127 27.92 31.72 4.72
C ASP A 127 29.08 31.27 5.63
N TRP A 128 28.88 30.25 6.46
CA TRP A 128 29.94 29.63 7.25
C TRP A 128 30.95 28.82 6.41
N LEU A 129 30.50 28.14 5.35
CA LEU A 129 31.36 27.28 4.53
C LEU A 129 32.20 28.07 3.50
N VAL A 130 31.75 29.28 3.14
CA VAL A 130 32.42 30.15 2.15
C VAL A 130 33.38 31.14 2.81
N GLN A 131 33.20 31.45 4.09
CA GLN A 131 34.21 32.13 4.92
C GLN A 131 35.37 31.19 5.25
#